data_AF-A0A952MHW3-F1
#
_entry.id   AF-A0A952MHW3-F1
#
_cell.length_a   1.000
_cell.length_b   1.000
_cell.length_c   1.000
_cell.angle_alpha   90.00
_cell.angle_beta   90.00
_cell.angle_gamma   90.00
#
_symmetry.space_group_name_H-M   'P 1'
#
loop_
_entity.id
_entity.type
_entity.pdbx_description
1 polymer ?
#
loop_
_entity_poly.entity_id
_entity_poly.type
_entity_poly.pdbx_seq_one_letter_code
_entity_poly.pdbx_strand_id
1 'polypeptide(L)'
;MKIQEIISFLESVASPSLQESYDNAGLLTGNSNWQCTGIITTLDATEAVVLEAIEKKCNLIIAHHPIIFGGLRKITGKNYVEQTIITALKNDIAIYAIHTNLDNVLHGVNTAIADKLGLINRKVLLAKNDTLKKLFTFVPVNYAEKVRSAIFDAGGGHISNYSECSFNVTGQGTFKPGEGTNPFTGTQGKRHTEDEIKMEMIFPAWKEAEVINAMLAAHPYEEVAYDIISLNNKNQLVGSGLTGDLAQAMSEIEFLKLLKQKFNLSVIRHTLLQNAQVTKIALCGGAGSFLIGAAIASGAQFYITGDIKYHEFFDANNRLVIADIGHYESEQYTIDLLFDILRRKFLNFAVLKTGVKTNPVHYFL
;
A
#
# COMPACT_ATOMS: atom_id res chain seq x y z
N MET A 1 -19.13 15.56 -3.71
CA MET A 1 -17.87 14.80 -3.66
C MET A 1 -17.79 13.95 -4.91
N LYS A 2 -16.73 14.13 -5.69
CA LYS A 2 -16.46 13.32 -6.88
C LYS A 2 -15.78 12.00 -6.48
N ILE A 3 -15.89 10.98 -7.32
CA ILE A 3 -15.17 9.71 -7.16
C ILE A 3 -13.65 9.94 -7.07
N GLN A 4 -13.11 10.90 -7.81
CA GLN A 4 -11.69 11.28 -7.76
C GLN A 4 -11.21 11.63 -6.35
N GLU A 5 -12.04 12.31 -5.53
CA GLU A 5 -11.65 12.68 -4.17
C GLU A 5 -11.47 11.45 -3.26
N ILE A 6 -12.29 10.42 -3.48
CA ILE A 6 -12.20 9.14 -2.76
C ILE A 6 -10.99 8.35 -3.23
N ILE A 7 -10.76 8.28 -4.55
CA ILE A 7 -9.60 7.62 -5.14
C ILE A 7 -8.31 8.25 -4.62
N SER A 8 -8.17 9.57 -4.70
CA SER A 8 -6.97 10.27 -4.22
C SER A 8 -6.73 10.05 -2.72
N PHE A 9 -7.78 9.91 -1.91
CA PHE A 9 -7.62 9.52 -0.51
C PHE A 9 -7.09 8.08 -0.37
N LEU A 10 -7.65 7.11 -1.08
CA LEU A 10 -7.16 5.73 -1.05
C LEU A 10 -5.71 5.61 -1.55
N GLU A 11 -5.35 6.34 -2.59
CA GLU A 11 -3.99 6.40 -3.12
C GLU A 11 -3.01 7.08 -2.14
N SER A 12 -3.50 7.97 -1.28
CA SER A 12 -2.69 8.52 -0.17
C SER A 12 -2.42 7.49 0.94
N VAL A 13 -3.32 6.51 1.11
CA VAL A 13 -3.15 5.39 2.05
C VAL A 13 -2.22 4.33 1.47
N ALA A 14 -2.41 3.99 0.20
CA ALA A 14 -1.62 3.00 -0.53
C ALA A 14 -1.37 3.47 -1.97
N SER A 15 -0.21 4.09 -2.20
CA SER A 15 0.16 4.62 -3.53
C SER A 15 0.09 3.51 -4.59
N PRO A 16 -0.51 3.75 -5.77
CA PRO A 16 -0.52 2.79 -6.88
C PRO A 16 0.88 2.34 -7.30
N SER A 17 1.92 3.15 -7.08
CA SER A 17 3.32 2.79 -7.36
C SER A 17 3.83 1.63 -6.50
N LEU A 18 3.13 1.30 -5.42
CA LEU A 18 3.51 0.22 -4.49
C LEU A 18 3.03 -1.15 -4.95
N GLN A 19 2.19 -1.22 -5.99
CA GLN A 19 1.72 -2.48 -6.50
C GLN A 19 2.86 -3.32 -7.09
N GLU A 20 2.66 -4.63 -7.19
CA GLU A 20 3.57 -5.53 -7.90
C GLU A 20 3.46 -5.35 -9.41
N SER A 21 4.52 -5.70 -10.14
CA SER A 21 4.60 -5.44 -11.58
C SER A 21 3.55 -6.19 -12.43
N TYR A 22 2.95 -7.25 -11.88
CA TYR A 22 1.89 -8.01 -12.51
C TYR A 22 0.48 -7.51 -12.14
N ASP A 23 0.38 -6.60 -11.17
CA ASP A 23 -0.89 -6.16 -10.61
C ASP A 23 -1.59 -5.13 -11.51
N ASN A 24 -2.87 -4.89 -11.21
CA ASN A 24 -3.69 -3.90 -11.89
C ASN A 24 -4.58 -3.14 -10.89
N ALA A 25 -3.96 -2.51 -9.90
CA ALA A 25 -4.64 -1.62 -8.96
C ALA A 25 -4.93 -0.25 -9.59
N GLY A 26 -6.03 0.39 -9.18
CA GLY A 26 -6.49 1.68 -9.71
C GLY A 26 -7.95 1.65 -10.19
N LEU A 27 -8.36 2.69 -10.92
CA LEU A 27 -9.69 2.75 -11.52
C LEU A 27 -9.76 1.82 -12.75
N LEU A 28 -10.51 0.73 -12.64
CA LEU A 28 -10.63 -0.28 -13.69
C LEU A 28 -11.71 0.01 -14.72
N THR A 29 -12.82 0.62 -14.28
CA THR A 29 -13.92 1.04 -15.15
C THR A 29 -14.73 2.17 -14.51
N GLY A 30 -15.46 2.93 -15.33
CA GLY A 30 -16.22 4.11 -14.92
C GLY A 30 -15.45 5.42 -15.13
N ASN A 31 -15.89 6.50 -14.48
CA ASN A 31 -15.29 7.84 -14.63
C ASN A 31 -15.09 8.50 -13.25
N SER A 32 -13.85 8.90 -12.94
CA SER A 32 -13.52 9.53 -11.65
C SER A 32 -14.16 10.92 -11.47
N ASN A 33 -14.61 11.57 -12.54
CA ASN A 33 -15.30 12.85 -12.46
C ASN A 33 -16.78 12.75 -12.06
N TRP A 34 -17.36 11.55 -12.03
CA TRP A 34 -18.73 11.36 -11.60
C TRP A 34 -18.93 11.78 -10.14
N GLN A 35 -20.11 12.34 -9.85
CA GLN A 35 -20.56 12.57 -8.49
C GLN A 35 -20.73 11.21 -7.81
N CYS A 36 -20.08 11.00 -6.66
CA CYS A 36 -20.25 9.75 -5.94
C CYS A 36 -21.57 9.77 -5.16
N THR A 37 -22.43 8.78 -5.37
CA THR A 37 -23.72 8.61 -4.69
C THR A 37 -23.64 7.67 -3.50
N GLY A 38 -22.66 6.75 -3.51
CA GLY A 38 -22.40 5.80 -2.44
C GLY A 38 -21.28 4.84 -2.81
N ILE A 39 -20.63 4.28 -1.80
CA ILE A 39 -19.54 3.31 -1.92
C ILE A 39 -20.01 1.95 -1.43
N ILE A 40 -19.60 0.88 -2.11
CA ILE A 40 -19.61 -0.47 -1.56
C ILE A 40 -18.19 -1.04 -1.53
N THR A 41 -17.74 -1.53 -0.37
CA THR A 41 -16.46 -2.23 -0.22
C THR A 41 -16.66 -3.73 -0.40
N THR A 42 -15.72 -4.37 -1.10
CA THR A 42 -15.76 -5.81 -1.39
C THR A 42 -14.35 -6.40 -1.44
N LEU A 43 -14.25 -7.72 -1.30
CA LEU A 43 -13.02 -8.44 -1.63
C LEU A 43 -12.92 -8.54 -3.16
N ASP A 44 -13.92 -9.18 -3.79
CA ASP A 44 -14.01 -9.37 -5.24
C ASP A 44 -15.17 -8.55 -5.84
N ALA A 45 -14.93 -7.83 -6.93
CA ALA A 45 -15.98 -7.11 -7.67
C ALA A 45 -16.68 -8.01 -8.69
N THR A 46 -17.44 -9.01 -8.22
CA THR A 46 -18.26 -9.87 -9.08
C THR A 46 -19.52 -9.15 -9.60
N GLU A 47 -20.16 -9.66 -10.65
CA GLU A 47 -21.42 -9.10 -11.16
C GLU A 47 -22.50 -8.99 -10.07
N ALA A 48 -22.59 -9.96 -9.16
CA ALA A 48 -23.52 -9.92 -8.04
C ALA A 48 -23.31 -8.70 -7.13
N VAL A 49 -22.05 -8.28 -6.93
CA VAL A 49 -21.71 -7.07 -6.16
C VAL A 49 -22.10 -5.81 -6.93
N VAL A 50 -21.98 -5.81 -8.27
CA VAL A 50 -22.50 -4.71 -9.10
C VAL A 50 -24.02 -4.60 -8.96
N LEU A 51 -24.74 -5.72 -9.02
CA LEU A 51 -26.19 -5.73 -8.84
C LEU A 51 -26.60 -5.24 -7.44
N GLU A 52 -25.86 -5.63 -6.39
CA GLU A 52 -26.06 -5.09 -5.05
C GLU A 52 -25.81 -3.57 -4.99
N ALA A 53 -24.75 -3.07 -5.64
CA ALA A 53 -24.47 -1.64 -5.70
C ALA A 53 -25.62 -0.86 -6.37
N ILE A 54 -26.22 -1.40 -7.44
CA ILE A 54 -27.42 -0.83 -8.09
C ILE A 54 -28.58 -0.77 -7.09
N GLU A 55 -28.88 -1.88 -6.40
CA GLU A 55 -29.96 -1.95 -5.41
C GLU A 55 -29.77 -0.92 -4.28
N LYS A 56 -28.53 -0.78 -3.79
CA LYS A 56 -28.17 0.16 -2.73
C LYS A 56 -27.92 1.59 -3.21
N LYS A 57 -28.06 1.87 -4.51
CA LYS A 57 -27.83 3.19 -5.14
C LYS A 57 -26.39 3.71 -4.96
N CYS A 58 -25.42 2.80 -4.85
CA CYS A 58 -24.00 3.11 -4.84
C CYS A 58 -23.46 3.08 -6.28
N ASN A 59 -22.61 4.05 -6.63
CA ASN A 59 -22.00 4.14 -7.95
C ASN A 59 -20.47 4.01 -7.93
N LEU A 60 -19.90 3.60 -6.80
CA LEU A 60 -18.49 3.26 -6.66
C LEU A 60 -18.33 1.94 -5.89
N ILE A 61 -17.70 0.97 -6.54
CA ILE A 61 -17.24 -0.28 -5.92
C ILE A 61 -15.75 -0.14 -5.63
N ILE A 62 -15.35 -0.42 -4.41
CA ILE A 62 -13.95 -0.43 -3.97
C ILE A 62 -13.61 -1.86 -3.58
N ALA A 63 -12.89 -2.54 -4.47
CA ALA A 63 -12.53 -3.94 -4.32
C ALA A 63 -11.06 -4.07 -3.92
N HIS A 64 -10.75 -5.09 -3.13
CA HIS A 64 -9.36 -5.47 -2.93
C HIS A 64 -8.80 -6.10 -4.22
N HIS A 65 -9.45 -7.13 -4.75
CA HIS A 65 -9.01 -7.83 -5.95
C HIS A 65 -9.45 -7.11 -7.23
N PRO A 66 -8.55 -6.90 -8.20
CA PRO A 66 -8.91 -6.31 -9.47
C PRO A 66 -9.67 -7.32 -10.32
N ILE A 67 -10.91 -6.98 -10.71
CA ILE A 67 -11.71 -7.83 -11.61
C ILE A 67 -11.08 -7.97 -13.00
N ILE A 68 -10.33 -6.94 -13.44
CA ILE A 68 -9.50 -6.99 -14.64
C ILE A 68 -8.06 -7.27 -14.19
N PHE A 69 -7.64 -8.53 -14.22
CA PHE A 69 -6.24 -8.89 -13.92
C PHE A 69 -5.39 -9.02 -15.20
N GLY A 70 -5.95 -9.62 -16.24
CA GLY A 70 -5.34 -9.70 -17.58
C GLY A 70 -5.99 -8.73 -18.56
N GLY A 71 -5.21 -8.20 -19.50
CA GLY A 71 -5.72 -7.26 -20.50
C GLY A 71 -6.89 -7.81 -21.31
N LEU A 72 -8.01 -7.07 -21.33
CA LEU A 72 -9.21 -7.42 -22.10
C LEU A 72 -9.01 -7.06 -23.57
N ARG A 73 -9.03 -8.06 -24.45
CA ARG A 73 -8.96 -7.86 -25.92
C ARG A 73 -10.32 -7.75 -26.59
N LYS A 74 -11.38 -8.24 -25.93
CA LYS A 74 -12.77 -8.22 -26.40
C LYS A 74 -13.69 -8.04 -25.19
N ILE A 75 -14.80 -7.34 -25.39
CA ILE A 75 -15.86 -7.15 -24.38
C ILE A 75 -17.18 -7.51 -25.04
N THR A 76 -17.60 -8.75 -24.82
CA THR A 76 -18.76 -9.39 -25.45
C THR A 76 -19.68 -10.06 -24.43
N GLY A 77 -19.26 -10.10 -23.16
CA GLY A 77 -19.98 -10.79 -22.09
C GLY A 77 -19.72 -12.29 -22.06
N LYS A 78 -18.63 -12.75 -22.68
CA LYS A 78 -18.32 -14.18 -22.81
C LYS A 78 -17.93 -14.85 -21.49
N ASN A 79 -17.33 -14.11 -20.57
CA ASN A 79 -16.90 -14.59 -19.27
C ASN A 79 -17.37 -13.64 -18.16
N TYR A 80 -17.20 -14.07 -16.91
CA TYR A 80 -17.67 -13.33 -15.73
C TYR A 80 -17.03 -11.93 -15.60
N VAL A 81 -15.77 -11.76 -16.02
CA VAL A 81 -15.09 -10.45 -16.00
C VAL A 81 -15.77 -9.51 -17.00
N GLU A 82 -15.92 -9.94 -18.26
CA GLU A 82 -16.59 -9.15 -19.29
C GLU A 82 -18.05 -8.81 -18.90
N GLN A 83 -18.79 -9.76 -18.32
CA GLN A 83 -20.15 -9.55 -17.84
C GLN A 83 -20.19 -8.49 -16.74
N THR A 84 -19.33 -8.61 -15.73
CA THR A 84 -19.23 -7.63 -14.64
C THR A 84 -18.94 -6.22 -15.18
N ILE A 85 -17.99 -6.09 -16.10
CA ILE A 85 -17.63 -4.78 -16.69
C ILE A 85 -18.79 -4.21 -17.52
N ILE A 86 -19.48 -5.02 -18.32
CA ILE A 86 -20.65 -4.58 -19.09
C ILE A 86 -21.75 -4.10 -18.14
N THR A 87 -22.04 -4.86 -17.09
CA THR A 87 -23.08 -4.53 -16.11
C THR A 87 -22.73 -3.25 -15.35
N ALA A 88 -21.46 -3.06 -14.96
CA ALA A 88 -21.02 -1.82 -14.29
C ALA A 88 -21.15 -0.59 -15.21
N LEU A 89 -20.65 -0.68 -16.44
CA LEU A 89 -20.69 0.43 -17.40
C LEU A 89 -22.11 0.83 -17.82
N LYS A 90 -23.02 -0.15 -18.00
CA LYS A 90 -24.42 0.13 -18.35
C LYS A 90 -25.20 0.83 -17.24
N ASN A 91 -24.70 0.80 -16.00
CA ASN A 91 -25.36 1.36 -14.82
C ASN A 91 -24.56 2.51 -14.19
N ASP A 92 -23.58 3.07 -14.91
CA ASP A 92 -22.72 4.17 -14.44
C ASP A 92 -22.05 3.89 -13.07
N ILE A 93 -21.60 2.65 -12.88
CA ILE A 93 -20.87 2.22 -11.68
C ILE A 93 -19.38 2.16 -11.98
N ALA A 94 -18.58 2.87 -11.18
CA ALA A 94 -17.14 2.77 -11.21
C ALA A 94 -16.64 1.60 -10.36
N ILE A 95 -15.56 0.94 -10.81
CA ILE A 95 -14.86 -0.09 -10.02
C ILE A 95 -13.42 0.35 -9.84
N TYR A 96 -13.01 0.52 -8.60
CA TYR A 96 -11.64 0.80 -8.21
C TYR A 96 -11.07 -0.41 -7.44
N ALA A 97 -9.87 -0.84 -7.82
CA ALA A 97 -9.16 -1.92 -7.16
C ALA A 97 -7.98 -1.38 -6.33
N ILE A 98 -7.81 -1.93 -5.12
CA ILE A 98 -6.73 -1.60 -4.19
C ILE A 98 -6.17 -2.91 -3.64
N HIS A 99 -5.16 -3.45 -4.33
CA HIS A 99 -4.70 -4.83 -4.22
C HIS A 99 -3.32 -4.89 -3.57
N THR A 100 -2.28 -5.26 -4.32
CA THR A 100 -0.93 -5.46 -3.76
C THR A 100 -0.30 -4.18 -3.22
N ASN A 101 -0.74 -3.00 -3.70
CA ASN A 101 -0.33 -1.73 -3.10
C ASN A 101 -0.81 -1.62 -1.64
N LEU A 102 -1.99 -2.14 -1.30
CA LEU A 102 -2.49 -2.18 0.07
C LEU A 102 -1.86 -3.33 0.87
N ASP A 103 -1.58 -4.47 0.24
CA ASP A 103 -0.83 -5.55 0.91
C ASP A 103 0.57 -5.13 1.34
N ASN A 104 1.19 -4.27 0.51
CA ASN A 104 2.55 -3.79 0.69
C ASN A 104 2.68 -2.66 1.71
N VAL A 105 1.60 -2.04 2.20
CA VAL A 105 1.73 -1.02 3.27
C VAL A 105 1.59 -1.67 4.64
N LEU A 106 2.42 -1.23 5.60
CA LEU A 106 2.42 -1.79 6.95
C LEU A 106 1.03 -1.71 7.61
N HIS A 107 0.23 -0.68 7.35
CA HIS A 107 -1.12 -0.53 7.90
C HIS A 107 -2.23 -1.11 7.01
N GLY A 108 -1.88 -2.03 6.10
CA GLY A 108 -2.79 -2.66 5.16
C GLY A 108 -3.28 -4.05 5.60
N VAL A 109 -3.55 -4.91 4.61
CA VAL A 109 -4.18 -6.24 4.78
C VAL A 109 -3.44 -7.10 5.80
N ASN A 110 -2.12 -7.19 5.68
CA ASN A 110 -1.30 -8.02 6.56
C ASN A 110 -1.38 -7.57 8.03
N THR A 111 -1.53 -6.27 8.29
CA THR A 111 -1.75 -5.77 9.66
C THR A 111 -3.14 -6.11 10.18
N ALA A 112 -4.18 -6.07 9.34
CA ALA A 112 -5.51 -6.51 9.76
C ALA A 112 -5.53 -8.00 10.16
N ILE A 113 -4.81 -8.84 9.42
CA ILE A 113 -4.60 -10.26 9.77
C ILE A 113 -3.84 -10.39 11.10
N ALA A 114 -2.77 -9.60 11.29
CA ALA A 114 -1.99 -9.59 12.52
C ALA A 114 -2.79 -9.12 13.75
N ASP A 115 -3.65 -8.11 13.59
CA ASP A 115 -4.57 -7.60 14.62
C ASP A 115 -5.54 -8.69 15.08
N LYS A 116 -6.10 -9.44 14.12
CA LYS A 116 -7.00 -10.57 14.40
C LYS A 116 -6.35 -11.62 15.31
N LEU A 117 -5.08 -11.88 15.07
CA LEU A 117 -4.24 -12.81 15.83
C LEU A 117 -3.68 -12.22 17.12
N GLY A 118 -3.78 -10.91 17.33
CA GLY A 118 -3.21 -10.22 18.48
C GLY A 118 -1.68 -10.20 18.48
N LEU A 119 -1.05 -10.22 17.30
CA LEU A 119 0.41 -10.17 17.20
C LEU A 119 0.94 -8.82 17.66
N ILE A 120 2.10 -8.83 18.31
CA ILE A 120 2.86 -7.64 18.74
C ILE A 120 4.21 -7.59 18.03
N ASN A 121 4.99 -6.53 18.25
CA ASN A 121 6.35 -6.36 17.69
C ASN A 121 6.44 -6.55 16.16
N ARG A 122 5.45 -5.99 15.45
CA ARG A 122 5.24 -6.26 14.03
C ARG A 122 6.27 -5.59 13.13
N LYS A 123 6.67 -6.29 12.07
CA LYS A 123 7.58 -5.76 11.04
C LYS A 123 7.21 -6.34 9.67
N VAL A 124 7.40 -5.55 8.62
CA VAL A 124 7.33 -6.04 7.24
C VAL A 124 8.26 -7.25 7.07
N LEU A 125 7.76 -8.32 6.45
CA LEU A 125 8.51 -9.57 6.27
C LEU A 125 9.58 -9.42 5.18
N LEU A 126 9.19 -8.91 4.01
CA LEU A 126 10.10 -8.65 2.90
C LEU A 126 9.94 -7.20 2.41
N ALA A 127 10.87 -6.34 2.80
CA ALA A 127 10.85 -4.93 2.42
C ALA A 127 10.92 -4.73 0.89
N LYS A 128 10.14 -3.79 0.37
CA LYS A 128 10.17 -3.41 -1.06
C LYS A 128 11.35 -2.48 -1.32
N ASN A 129 12.11 -2.77 -2.38
CA ASN A 129 13.25 -1.95 -2.81
C ASN A 129 12.77 -0.67 -3.52
N ASP A 130 13.70 0.29 -3.68
CA ASP A 130 13.50 1.50 -4.49
C ASP A 130 12.31 2.37 -4.05
N THR A 131 11.95 2.31 -2.77
CA THR A 131 10.81 3.03 -2.19
C THR A 131 11.17 4.39 -1.61
N LEU A 132 12.45 4.74 -1.51
CA LEU A 132 12.94 5.97 -0.88
C LEU A 132 13.90 6.73 -1.80
N LYS A 133 13.78 8.05 -1.76
CA LYS A 133 14.69 8.99 -2.42
C LYS A 133 15.19 10.03 -1.42
N LYS A 134 16.31 10.65 -1.74
CA LYS A 134 16.88 11.77 -0.97
C LYS A 134 16.93 13.01 -1.86
N LEU A 135 16.38 14.11 -1.36
CA LEU A 135 16.49 15.44 -1.94
C LEU A 135 17.67 16.16 -1.29
N PHE A 136 18.50 16.80 -2.11
CA PHE A 136 19.41 17.87 -1.70
C PHE A 136 18.97 19.14 -2.40
N THR A 137 18.86 20.25 -1.68
CA THR A 137 18.64 21.57 -2.30
C THR A 137 19.40 22.64 -1.54
N PHE A 138 19.63 23.78 -2.19
CA PHE A 138 20.48 24.87 -1.70
C PHE A 138 19.67 26.15 -1.68
N VAL A 139 19.50 26.73 -0.49
CA VAL A 139 18.53 27.81 -0.28
C VAL A 139 19.21 28.97 0.46
N PRO A 140 18.98 30.24 0.08
CA PRO A 140 19.42 31.39 0.89
C PRO A 140 18.98 31.26 2.34
N VAL A 141 19.85 31.63 3.28
CA VAL A 141 19.62 31.48 4.73
C VAL A 141 18.24 32.00 5.17
N ASN A 142 17.82 33.16 4.66
CA ASN A 142 16.56 33.80 5.03
C ASN A 142 15.29 33.10 4.50
N TYR A 143 15.43 32.16 3.56
CA TYR A 143 14.32 31.43 2.94
C TYR A 143 14.31 29.93 3.28
N ALA A 144 15.37 29.45 3.94
CA ALA A 144 15.54 28.03 4.22
C ALA A 144 14.37 27.42 5.00
N GLU A 145 13.82 28.13 6.00
CA GLU A 145 12.67 27.64 6.76
C GLU A 145 11.43 27.50 5.88
N LYS A 146 11.10 28.53 5.09
CA LYS A 146 9.93 28.51 4.20
C LYS A 146 9.98 27.33 3.22
N VAL A 147 11.13 27.10 2.60
CA VAL A 147 11.32 25.99 1.66
C VAL A 147 11.23 24.64 2.37
N ARG A 148 11.85 24.54 3.55
CA ARG A 148 11.83 23.32 4.36
C ARG A 148 10.41 22.95 4.80
N SER A 149 9.62 23.90 5.31
CA SER A 149 8.22 23.65 5.68
C SER A 149 7.39 23.17 4.48
N ALA A 150 7.57 23.78 3.30
CA ALA A 150 6.86 23.36 2.09
C ALA A 150 7.21 21.92 1.66
N ILE A 151 8.48 21.52 1.82
CA ILE A 151 8.90 20.14 1.56
C ILE A 151 8.28 19.17 2.58
N PHE A 152 8.23 19.54 3.85
CA PHE A 152 7.60 18.73 4.89
C PHE A 152 6.10 18.54 4.65
N ASP A 153 5.39 19.62 4.31
CA ASP A 153 3.96 19.58 3.99
C ASP A 153 3.68 18.68 2.78
N ALA A 154 4.61 18.59 1.83
CA ALA A 154 4.54 17.70 0.67
C ALA A 154 4.93 16.24 0.97
N GLY A 155 5.29 15.91 2.22
CA GLY A 155 5.65 14.55 2.64
C GLY A 155 7.15 14.25 2.65
N GLY A 156 8.00 15.26 2.52
CA GLY A 156 9.43 15.14 2.76
C GLY A 156 9.77 15.01 4.25
N GLY A 157 10.85 14.32 4.58
CA GLY A 157 11.36 14.23 5.96
C GLY A 157 10.53 13.34 6.90
N HIS A 158 9.64 12.50 6.38
CA HIS A 158 8.93 11.53 7.20
C HIS A 158 9.69 10.20 7.26
N ILE A 159 10.22 9.84 8.44
CA ILE A 159 11.01 8.63 8.66
C ILE A 159 10.44 7.87 9.86
N SER A 160 9.80 6.72 9.59
CA SER A 160 9.12 5.94 10.63
C SER A 160 8.10 6.81 11.38
N ASN A 161 8.26 7.01 12.70
CA ASN A 161 7.37 7.84 13.51
C ASN A 161 7.83 9.30 13.68
N TYR A 162 8.89 9.71 12.98
CA TYR A 162 9.40 11.08 13.04
C TYR A 162 8.99 11.84 11.77
N SER A 163 8.41 13.02 11.95
CA SER A 163 8.14 13.99 10.89
C SER A 163 9.22 15.07 10.85
N GLU A 164 9.26 15.85 9.78
CA GLU A 164 10.11 17.03 9.66
C GLU A 164 11.62 16.75 9.83
N CYS A 165 12.05 15.53 9.48
CA CYS A 165 13.46 15.14 9.49
C CYS A 165 14.21 15.83 8.35
N SER A 166 15.16 16.70 8.69
CA SER A 166 16.12 17.26 7.73
C SER A 166 17.50 17.39 8.36
N PHE A 167 18.54 17.38 7.53
CA PHE A 167 19.88 17.78 7.93
C PHE A 167 20.30 19.01 7.13
N ASN A 168 21.03 19.93 7.76
CA ASN A 168 21.30 21.25 7.22
C ASN A 168 22.77 21.61 7.44
N VAL A 169 23.41 22.16 6.41
CA VAL A 169 24.80 22.63 6.45
C VAL A 169 24.86 24.00 5.80
N THR A 170 25.41 24.99 6.51
CA THR A 170 25.71 26.30 5.92
C THR A 170 26.93 26.21 5.02
N GLY A 171 26.86 26.87 3.87
CA GLY A 171 27.97 26.99 2.93
C GLY A 171 27.80 28.20 2.02
N GLN A 172 28.64 28.28 0.99
CA GLN A 172 28.56 29.34 -0.01
C GLN A 172 28.34 28.74 -1.40
N GLY A 173 27.27 29.19 -2.05
CA GLY A 173 27.02 28.94 -3.46
C GLY A 173 27.69 30.01 -4.31
N THR A 174 28.17 29.65 -5.51
CA THR A 174 28.59 30.66 -6.50
C THR A 174 27.91 30.40 -7.82
N PHE A 175 27.45 31.46 -8.46
CA PHE A 175 26.86 31.40 -9.79
C PHE A 175 27.17 32.69 -10.56
N LYS A 176 27.00 32.65 -11.88
CA LYS A 176 27.22 33.82 -12.76
C LYS A 176 25.99 33.93 -13.67
N PRO A 177 25.06 34.86 -13.40
CA PRO A 177 23.85 34.99 -14.21
C PRO A 177 24.22 35.33 -15.65
N GLY A 178 23.67 34.57 -16.60
CA GLY A 178 23.88 34.76 -18.03
C GLY A 178 23.04 35.91 -18.60
N GLU A 179 23.24 36.22 -19.88
CA GLU A 179 22.38 37.14 -20.62
C GLU A 179 20.95 36.58 -20.67
N GLY A 180 19.94 37.43 -20.43
CA GLY A 180 18.53 37.04 -20.43
C GLY A 180 18.00 36.44 -19.12
N THR A 181 18.82 36.30 -18.07
CA THR A 181 18.38 35.81 -16.74
C THR A 181 17.79 36.93 -15.87
N ASN A 182 16.82 36.61 -14.99
CA ASN A 182 16.32 37.55 -13.99
C ASN A 182 16.67 37.07 -12.57
N PRO A 183 17.96 37.14 -12.17
CA PRO A 183 18.41 36.48 -10.96
C PRO A 183 17.82 37.16 -9.71
N PHE A 184 17.35 36.35 -8.77
CA PHE A 184 16.85 36.82 -7.46
C PHE A 184 17.93 37.59 -6.68
N THR A 185 19.18 37.12 -6.74
CA THR A 185 20.37 37.83 -6.23
C THR A 185 21.52 37.78 -7.26
N GLY A 186 22.43 38.77 -7.21
CA GLY A 186 23.56 38.88 -8.13
C GLY A 186 23.30 39.78 -9.34
N THR A 187 24.30 39.90 -10.21
CA THR A 187 24.25 40.78 -11.40
C THR A 187 24.69 40.01 -12.64
N GLN A 188 23.96 40.19 -13.75
CA GLN A 188 24.31 39.58 -15.03
C GLN A 188 25.78 39.81 -15.41
N GLY A 189 26.42 38.77 -15.91
CA GLY A 189 27.82 38.81 -16.33
C GLY A 189 28.84 38.88 -15.20
N LYS A 190 28.44 38.92 -13.92
CA LYS A 190 29.33 38.93 -12.75
C LYS A 190 29.11 37.69 -11.89
N ARG A 191 30.20 37.10 -11.37
CA ARG A 191 30.09 36.02 -10.39
C ARG A 191 29.52 36.61 -9.10
N HIS A 192 28.48 35.97 -8.59
CA HIS A 192 27.88 36.22 -7.29
C HIS A 192 28.24 35.08 -6.34
N THR A 193 28.38 35.42 -5.06
CA THR A 193 28.56 34.47 -3.96
C THR A 193 27.46 34.74 -2.95
N GLU A 194 26.73 33.71 -2.55
CA GLU A 194 25.62 33.80 -1.60
C GLU A 194 25.82 32.81 -0.46
N ASP A 195 25.50 33.22 0.77
CA ASP A 195 25.43 32.30 1.91
C ASP A 195 24.15 31.47 1.80
N GLU A 196 24.31 30.15 1.75
CA GLU A 196 23.23 29.20 1.52
C GLU A 196 23.22 28.10 2.57
N ILE A 197 22.04 27.50 2.75
CA ILE A 197 21.86 26.27 3.50
C ILE A 197 21.66 25.14 2.49
N LYS A 198 22.61 24.20 2.48
CA LYS A 198 22.39 22.88 1.90
C LYS A 198 21.48 22.11 2.85
N MET A 199 20.27 21.82 2.41
CA MET A 199 19.31 21.01 3.14
C MET A 199 19.15 19.65 2.46
N GLU A 200 19.01 18.60 3.26
CA GLU A 200 18.82 17.24 2.78
C GLU A 200 17.71 16.50 3.54
N MET A 201 16.86 15.81 2.79
CA MET A 201 15.63 15.17 3.29
C MET A 201 15.37 13.86 2.55
N ILE A 202 14.98 12.82 3.28
CA ILE A 202 14.48 11.55 2.70
C ILE A 202 12.98 11.68 2.48
N PHE A 203 12.47 11.13 1.39
CA PHE A 203 11.05 11.10 1.10
C PHE A 203 10.66 9.82 0.32
N PRO A 204 9.39 9.40 0.35
CA PRO A 204 8.93 8.26 -0.43
C PRO A 204 9.05 8.50 -1.94
N ALA A 205 9.52 7.53 -2.72
CA ALA A 205 9.77 7.71 -4.15
C ALA A 205 8.55 8.20 -4.93
N TRP A 206 7.33 7.80 -4.54
CA TRP A 206 6.08 8.22 -5.18
C TRP A 206 5.63 9.64 -4.86
N LYS A 207 6.28 10.31 -3.89
CA LYS A 207 6.05 11.72 -3.55
C LYS A 207 7.00 12.67 -4.27
N GLU A 208 7.88 12.17 -5.15
CA GLU A 208 8.88 12.99 -5.84
C GLU A 208 8.31 14.22 -6.54
N ALA A 209 7.28 14.05 -7.37
CA ALA A 209 6.68 15.17 -8.09
C ALA A 209 6.07 16.20 -7.13
N GLU A 210 5.37 15.75 -6.08
CA GLU A 210 4.77 16.63 -5.08
C GLU A 210 5.84 17.42 -4.30
N VAL A 211 6.86 16.72 -3.81
CA VAL A 211 7.97 17.30 -3.05
C VAL A 211 8.77 18.30 -3.88
N ILE A 212 9.11 17.95 -5.12
CA ILE A 212 9.85 18.85 -6.02
C ILE A 212 9.00 20.09 -6.34
N ASN A 213 7.73 19.92 -6.70
CA ASN A 213 6.87 21.05 -7.04
C ASN A 213 6.67 22.00 -5.84
N ALA A 214 6.49 21.45 -4.62
CA ALA A 214 6.37 22.26 -3.42
C ALA A 214 7.67 23.01 -3.09
N MET A 215 8.82 22.34 -3.25
CA MET A 215 10.13 22.95 -3.10
C MET A 215 10.32 24.12 -4.07
N LEU A 216 10.10 23.89 -5.37
CA LEU A 216 10.26 24.90 -6.42
C LEU A 216 9.33 26.09 -6.21
N ALA A 217 8.06 25.85 -5.86
CA ALA A 217 7.08 26.92 -5.62
C ALA A 217 7.43 27.78 -4.39
N ALA A 218 8.07 27.19 -3.38
CA ALA A 218 8.47 27.92 -2.18
C ALA A 218 9.80 28.67 -2.34
N HIS A 219 10.65 28.20 -3.25
CA HIS A 219 12.03 28.67 -3.45
C HIS A 219 12.09 30.12 -3.97
N PRO A 220 13.05 30.94 -3.52
CA PRO A 220 13.18 32.33 -3.99
C PRO A 220 13.82 32.45 -5.38
N TYR A 221 14.64 31.48 -5.78
CA TYR A 221 15.29 31.49 -7.10
C TYR A 221 14.36 31.02 -8.20
N GLU A 222 14.50 31.64 -9.38
CA GLU A 222 13.83 31.23 -10.62
C GLU A 222 14.32 29.85 -11.08
N GLU A 223 15.64 29.64 -11.05
CA GLU A 223 16.29 28.38 -11.39
C GLU A 223 16.87 27.77 -10.12
N VAL A 224 16.34 26.61 -9.71
CA VAL A 224 16.68 25.99 -8.43
C VAL A 224 17.61 24.81 -8.65
N ALA A 225 18.77 24.84 -7.99
CA ALA A 225 19.69 23.70 -7.96
C ALA A 225 19.24 22.67 -6.92
N TYR A 226 18.98 21.45 -7.35
CA TYR A 226 18.67 20.33 -6.48
C TYR A 226 19.13 18.98 -7.05
N ASP A 227 19.40 18.02 -6.18
CA ASP A 227 19.76 16.65 -6.54
C ASP A 227 18.73 15.66 -5.98
N ILE A 228 18.41 14.63 -6.77
CA ILE A 228 17.60 13.49 -6.33
C ILE A 228 18.43 12.22 -6.40
N ILE A 229 18.57 11.54 -5.26
CA ILE A 229 19.33 10.30 -5.14
C ILE A 229 18.40 9.16 -4.73
N SER A 230 18.36 8.08 -5.52
CA SER A 230 17.69 6.84 -5.12
C SER A 230 18.43 6.16 -3.98
N LEU A 231 17.70 5.71 -2.97
CA LEU A 231 18.28 5.08 -1.79
C LEU A 231 17.99 3.58 -1.76
N ASN A 232 19.02 2.79 -1.44
CA ASN A 232 18.88 1.36 -1.14
C ASN A 232 18.44 1.10 0.32
N ASN A 233 18.15 2.17 1.07
CA ASN A 233 17.64 2.08 2.43
C ASN A 233 16.31 1.30 2.45
N LYS A 234 16.19 0.35 3.38
CA LYS A 234 14.93 -0.40 3.55
C LYS A 234 13.87 0.50 4.16
N ASN A 235 12.74 0.63 3.47
CA ASN A 235 11.54 1.22 4.05
C ASN A 235 10.87 0.19 4.97
N GLN A 236 10.82 0.48 6.27
CA GLN A 236 10.23 -0.42 7.27
C GLN A 236 8.69 -0.45 7.21
N LEU A 237 8.09 0.47 6.47
CA LEU A 237 6.64 0.62 6.35
C LEU A 237 6.10 0.00 5.06
N VAL A 238 6.98 -0.47 4.16
CA VAL A 238 6.58 -0.96 2.84
C VAL A 238 7.26 -2.26 2.46
N GLY A 239 6.45 -3.26 2.13
CA GLY A 239 6.86 -4.53 1.58
C GLY A 239 5.85 -5.64 1.85
N SER A 240 6.13 -6.82 1.32
CA SER A 240 5.18 -7.92 1.30
C SER A 240 5.27 -8.75 2.58
N GLY A 241 4.09 -9.14 3.07
CA GLY A 241 3.93 -9.94 4.28
C GLY A 241 4.38 -9.22 5.56
N LEU A 242 4.12 -9.88 6.69
CA LEU A 242 4.39 -9.34 8.01
C LEU A 242 4.90 -10.43 8.95
N THR A 243 5.75 -10.04 9.89
CA THR A 243 6.14 -10.85 11.03
C THR A 243 5.64 -10.22 12.32
N GLY A 244 5.33 -11.03 13.31
CA GLY A 244 4.97 -10.56 14.64
C GLY A 244 5.09 -11.65 15.68
N ASP A 245 5.13 -11.24 16.94
CA ASP A 245 5.26 -12.15 18.07
C ASP A 245 3.89 -12.36 18.74
N LEU A 246 3.64 -13.57 19.25
CA LEU A 246 2.52 -13.83 20.15
C LEU A 246 2.84 -13.22 21.52
N ALA A 247 1.83 -12.64 22.17
CA ALA A 247 1.98 -12.12 23.53
C ALA A 247 2.32 -13.23 24.56
N GLN A 248 1.84 -14.45 24.32
CA GLN A 248 2.14 -15.62 25.12
C GLN A 248 2.46 -16.80 24.19
N ALA A 249 3.56 -17.50 24.49
CA ALA A 249 3.94 -18.71 23.78
C ALA A 249 2.87 -19.81 23.95
N MET A 250 2.63 -20.58 22.91
CA MET A 250 1.72 -21.72 22.94
C MET A 250 2.22 -22.88 22.07
N SER A 251 1.65 -24.07 22.24
CA SER A 251 1.97 -25.20 21.38
C SER A 251 1.45 -25.01 19.95
N GLU A 252 2.03 -25.70 18.98
CA GLU A 252 1.59 -25.66 17.58
C GLU A 252 0.12 -26.08 17.41
N ILE A 253 -0.34 -27.05 18.20
CA ILE A 253 -1.74 -27.51 18.18
C ILE A 253 -2.69 -26.45 18.72
N GLU A 254 -2.34 -25.77 19.81
CA GLU A 254 -3.12 -24.66 20.33
C GLU A 254 -3.16 -23.49 19.34
N PHE A 255 -2.04 -23.21 18.67
CA PHE A 255 -1.99 -22.18 17.65
C PHE A 255 -2.88 -22.50 16.44
N LEU A 256 -2.87 -23.74 15.95
CA LEU A 256 -3.78 -24.17 14.88
C LEU A 256 -5.26 -24.06 15.29
N LYS A 257 -5.59 -24.37 16.55
CA LYS A 257 -6.96 -24.17 17.10
C LYS A 257 -7.32 -22.69 17.15
N LEU A 258 -6.38 -21.84 17.58
CA LEU A 258 -6.55 -20.39 17.56
C LEU A 258 -6.80 -19.89 16.14
N LEU A 259 -6.03 -20.35 15.15
CA LEU A 259 -6.24 -20.00 13.74
C LEU A 259 -7.64 -20.39 13.26
N LYS A 260 -8.06 -21.64 13.52
CA LYS A 260 -9.43 -22.09 13.18
C LYS A 260 -10.50 -21.20 13.79
N GLN A 261 -10.38 -20.88 15.08
CA GLN A 261 -11.35 -20.03 15.77
C GLN A 261 -11.34 -18.60 15.21
N LYS A 262 -10.15 -18.00 15.10
CA LYS A 262 -10.01 -16.59 14.70
C LYS A 262 -10.48 -16.38 13.27
N PHE A 263 -10.18 -17.27 12.35
CA PHE A 263 -10.54 -17.10 10.93
C PHE A 263 -11.79 -17.88 10.51
N ASN A 264 -12.47 -18.55 11.46
CA ASN A 264 -13.63 -19.40 11.21
C ASN A 264 -13.35 -20.50 10.16
N LEU A 265 -12.20 -21.17 10.30
CA LEU A 265 -11.70 -22.13 9.32
C LEU A 265 -12.29 -23.51 9.58
N SER A 266 -12.73 -24.17 8.51
CA SER A 266 -13.16 -25.56 8.58
C SER A 266 -11.97 -26.52 8.55
N VAL A 267 -10.99 -26.25 7.69
CA VAL A 267 -9.76 -27.03 7.48
C VAL A 267 -8.54 -26.12 7.52
N ILE A 268 -7.39 -26.65 7.91
CA ILE A 268 -6.08 -26.02 7.70
C ILE A 268 -5.20 -27.07 7.03
N ARG A 269 -4.60 -26.74 5.89
CA ARG A 269 -3.56 -27.59 5.29
C ARG A 269 -2.24 -27.13 5.86
N HIS A 270 -1.43 -28.04 6.39
CA HIS A 270 -0.16 -27.65 7.00
C HIS A 270 0.96 -28.66 6.75
N THR A 271 2.20 -28.19 6.83
CA THR A 271 3.37 -29.07 6.86
C THR A 271 3.47 -29.81 8.18
N LEU A 272 4.41 -30.75 8.27
CA LEU A 272 4.66 -31.50 9.50
C LEU A 272 4.87 -30.56 10.71
N LEU A 273 4.22 -30.90 11.81
CA LEU A 273 4.37 -30.23 13.10
C LEU A 273 5.66 -30.67 13.78
N GLN A 274 6.38 -29.73 14.39
CA GLN A 274 7.67 -29.95 15.02
C GLN A 274 7.60 -30.10 16.54
N ASN A 275 6.40 -30.06 17.12
CA ASN A 275 6.15 -30.01 18.56
C ASN A 275 6.93 -28.87 19.25
N ALA A 276 7.13 -27.77 18.53
CA ALA A 276 7.84 -26.59 19.03
C ALA A 276 6.90 -25.63 19.79
N GLN A 277 7.50 -24.70 20.55
CA GLN A 277 6.76 -23.54 21.06
C GLN A 277 6.63 -22.48 19.98
N VAL A 278 5.42 -21.98 19.78
CA VAL A 278 5.10 -20.93 18.82
C VAL A 278 5.21 -19.59 19.52
N THR A 279 6.10 -18.72 19.02
CA THR A 279 6.33 -17.38 19.58
C THR A 279 6.34 -16.31 18.50
N LYS A 280 6.90 -16.62 17.32
CA LYS A 280 7.00 -15.71 16.19
C LYS A 280 6.29 -16.29 14.98
N ILE A 281 5.48 -15.46 14.35
CA ILE A 281 4.65 -15.79 13.21
C ILE A 281 5.06 -14.91 12.04
N ALA A 282 5.15 -15.50 10.85
CA ALA A 282 5.13 -14.80 9.58
C ALA A 282 3.73 -14.98 8.95
N LEU A 283 3.26 -13.99 8.21
CA LEU A 283 1.99 -14.07 7.50
C LEU A 283 1.99 -13.27 6.20
N CYS A 284 1.19 -13.72 5.26
CA CYS A 284 0.82 -13.02 4.04
C CYS A 284 -0.64 -13.36 3.71
N GLY A 285 -1.50 -12.37 3.51
CA GLY A 285 -2.81 -12.61 2.91
C GLY A 285 -2.69 -13.23 1.52
N GLY A 286 -3.70 -14.00 1.11
CA GLY A 286 -3.82 -14.49 -0.26
C GLY A 286 -2.71 -15.48 -0.63
N ALA A 287 -2.11 -15.31 -1.81
CA ALA A 287 -1.13 -16.24 -2.37
C ALA A 287 0.33 -15.84 -2.04
N GLY A 288 0.81 -16.25 -0.88
CA GLY A 288 2.13 -15.88 -0.34
C GLY A 288 3.26 -16.89 -0.53
N SER A 289 3.19 -17.85 -1.45
CA SER A 289 4.23 -18.89 -1.57
C SER A 289 5.65 -18.33 -1.82
N PHE A 290 5.76 -17.21 -2.53
CA PHE A 290 7.02 -16.52 -2.81
C PHE A 290 7.76 -16.00 -1.55
N LEU A 291 7.09 -15.91 -0.40
CA LEU A 291 7.66 -15.43 0.86
C LEU A 291 8.14 -16.55 1.80
N ILE A 292 8.00 -17.82 1.45
CA ILE A 292 8.40 -18.94 2.32
C ILE A 292 9.88 -18.81 2.74
N GLY A 293 10.77 -18.46 1.80
CA GLY A 293 12.18 -18.23 2.10
C GLY A 293 12.42 -17.08 3.09
N ALA A 294 11.69 -15.98 2.95
CA ALA A 294 11.77 -14.85 3.87
C ALA A 294 11.21 -15.21 5.26
N ALA A 295 10.10 -15.97 5.31
CA ALA A 295 9.51 -16.45 6.55
C ALA A 295 10.50 -17.32 7.33
N ILE A 296 11.19 -18.25 6.66
CA ILE A 296 12.26 -19.07 7.27
C ILE A 296 13.39 -18.17 7.77
N ALA A 297 13.86 -17.23 6.95
CA ALA A 297 14.97 -16.33 7.31
C ALA A 297 14.62 -15.42 8.51
N SER A 298 13.35 -15.10 8.73
CA SER A 298 12.87 -14.33 9.87
C SER A 298 12.89 -15.09 11.20
N GLY A 299 13.07 -16.42 11.15
CA GLY A 299 13.00 -17.31 12.30
C GLY A 299 11.59 -17.54 12.84
N ALA A 300 10.55 -17.28 12.04
CA ALA A 300 9.18 -17.60 12.39
C ALA A 300 8.99 -19.12 12.52
N GLN A 301 8.15 -19.55 13.48
CA GLN A 301 7.80 -20.96 13.62
C GLN A 301 6.58 -21.34 12.75
N PHE A 302 5.71 -20.37 12.48
CA PHE A 302 4.58 -20.54 11.56
C PHE A 302 4.60 -19.49 10.46
N TYR A 303 4.20 -19.91 9.27
CA TYR A 303 3.90 -19.04 8.15
C TYR A 303 2.45 -19.25 7.69
N ILE A 304 1.64 -18.21 7.83
CA ILE A 304 0.21 -18.24 7.50
C ILE A 304 0.01 -17.59 6.13
N THR A 305 -0.65 -18.30 5.23
CA THR A 305 -0.97 -17.82 3.88
C THR A 305 -2.11 -18.65 3.28
N GLY A 306 -2.54 -18.35 2.06
CA GLY A 306 -3.37 -19.21 1.21
C GLY A 306 -2.62 -19.72 -0.02
N ASP A 307 -3.33 -20.52 -0.82
CA ASP A 307 -2.97 -20.97 -2.18
C ASP A 307 -1.61 -21.68 -2.34
N ILE A 308 -1.15 -22.39 -1.31
CA ILE A 308 0.08 -23.18 -1.40
C ILE A 308 -0.15 -24.43 -2.25
N LYS A 309 0.69 -24.59 -3.27
CA LYS A 309 0.72 -25.75 -4.16
C LYS A 309 1.50 -26.88 -3.52
N TYR A 310 1.24 -28.11 -3.98
CA TYR A 310 1.83 -29.33 -3.41
C TYR A 310 3.36 -29.26 -3.25
N HIS A 311 4.09 -28.81 -4.28
CA HIS A 311 5.55 -28.76 -4.22
C HIS A 311 6.10 -27.64 -3.34
N GLU A 312 5.35 -26.54 -3.16
CA GLU A 312 5.76 -25.41 -2.32
C GLU A 312 5.73 -25.78 -0.82
N PHE A 313 4.91 -26.76 -0.41
CA PHE A 313 4.95 -27.29 0.97
C PHE A 313 6.33 -27.88 1.33
N PHE A 314 7.10 -28.38 0.36
CA PHE A 314 8.44 -28.92 0.63
C PHE A 314 9.46 -27.81 0.97
N ASP A 315 9.22 -26.56 0.58
CA ASP A 315 10.14 -25.44 0.79
C ASP A 315 10.30 -25.07 2.28
N ALA A 316 9.28 -25.39 3.08
CA ALA A 316 9.36 -25.34 4.54
C ALA A 316 10.56 -26.12 5.08
N ASN A 317 10.86 -27.26 4.46
CA ASN A 317 11.98 -28.15 4.76
C ASN A 317 12.22 -28.35 6.26
N ASN A 318 11.15 -28.66 7.02
CA ASN A 318 11.19 -28.88 8.48
C ASN A 318 11.74 -27.70 9.31
N ARG A 319 11.82 -26.48 8.76
CA ARG A 319 12.30 -25.28 9.47
C ARG A 319 11.18 -24.33 9.89
N LEU A 320 9.97 -24.57 9.39
CA LEU A 320 8.81 -23.69 9.50
C LEU A 320 7.56 -24.55 9.33
N VAL A 321 6.49 -24.26 10.09
CA VAL A 321 5.18 -24.80 9.77
C VAL A 321 4.47 -23.86 8.81
N ILE A 322 4.25 -24.29 7.57
CA ILE A 322 3.34 -23.56 6.68
C ILE A 322 1.92 -23.95 7.06
N ALA A 323 1.07 -22.97 7.34
CA ALA A 323 -0.36 -23.12 7.56
C ALA A 323 -1.11 -22.42 6.43
N ASP A 324 -1.54 -23.21 5.45
CA ASP A 324 -2.43 -22.75 4.40
C ASP A 324 -3.88 -22.74 4.92
N ILE A 325 -4.39 -21.53 5.12
CA ILE A 325 -5.71 -21.28 5.69
C ILE A 325 -6.78 -20.97 4.63
N GLY A 326 -6.42 -20.93 3.35
CA GLY A 326 -7.27 -20.48 2.26
C GLY A 326 -7.15 -18.97 1.95
N HIS A 327 -7.25 -18.63 0.67
CA HIS A 327 -7.10 -17.26 0.16
C HIS A 327 -8.20 -16.35 0.70
N TYR A 328 -9.47 -16.68 0.40
CA TYR A 328 -10.63 -15.92 0.87
C TYR A 328 -10.65 -15.83 2.39
N GLU A 329 -10.37 -16.94 3.09
CA GLU A 329 -10.42 -17.00 4.53
C GLU A 329 -9.43 -16.01 5.18
N SER A 330 -8.26 -15.83 4.57
CA SER A 330 -7.22 -14.91 5.02
C SER A 330 -7.58 -13.44 4.79
N GLU A 331 -8.28 -13.11 3.70
CA GLU A 331 -8.47 -11.73 3.23
C GLU A 331 -9.90 -11.20 3.32
N GLN A 332 -10.90 -12.01 3.66
CA GLN A 332 -12.30 -11.56 3.79
C GLN A 332 -12.48 -10.36 4.76
N TYR A 333 -11.52 -10.12 5.65
CA TYR A 333 -11.49 -8.99 6.59
C TYR A 333 -11.02 -7.68 5.96
N THR A 334 -10.46 -7.71 4.75
CA THR A 334 -10.07 -6.52 3.99
C THR A 334 -11.29 -5.63 3.69
N ILE A 335 -12.50 -6.21 3.61
CA ILE A 335 -13.76 -5.45 3.48
C ILE A 335 -13.95 -4.49 4.67
N ASP A 336 -13.70 -4.97 5.89
CA ASP A 336 -13.79 -4.17 7.12
C ASP A 336 -12.67 -3.11 7.17
N LEU A 337 -11.45 -3.49 6.78
CA LEU A 337 -10.32 -2.55 6.68
C LEU A 337 -10.63 -1.37 5.76
N LEU A 338 -11.11 -1.65 4.54
CA LEU A 338 -11.47 -0.62 3.57
C LEU A 338 -12.63 0.25 4.08
N PHE A 339 -13.63 -0.38 4.68
CA PHE A 339 -14.76 0.33 5.28
C PHE A 339 -14.29 1.31 6.36
N ASP A 340 -13.42 0.87 7.27
CA ASP A 340 -12.88 1.68 8.36
C ASP A 340 -12.00 2.84 7.83
N ILE A 341 -11.13 2.57 6.85
CA ILE A 341 -10.30 3.59 6.20
C ILE A 341 -11.19 4.71 5.64
N LEU A 342 -12.24 4.34 4.89
CA LEU A 342 -13.14 5.29 4.24
C LEU A 342 -14.01 6.03 5.26
N ARG A 343 -14.57 5.34 6.25
CA ARG A 343 -15.44 5.95 7.27
C ARG A 343 -14.70 6.94 8.16
N ARG A 344 -13.41 6.72 8.45
CA ARG A 344 -12.59 7.69 9.19
C ARG A 344 -12.46 9.03 8.47
N LYS A 345 -12.38 9.02 7.13
CA LYS A 345 -12.25 10.25 6.33
C LYS A 345 -13.61 10.85 5.94
N PHE A 346 -14.58 10.02 5.59
CA PHE A 346 -15.88 10.42 5.03
C PHE A 346 -17.04 10.07 5.99
N LEU A 347 -17.03 10.68 7.18
CA LEU A 347 -17.92 10.34 8.31
C LEU A 347 -19.43 10.36 7.98
N ASN A 348 -19.85 11.27 7.11
CA ASN A 348 -21.27 11.49 6.75
C ASN A 348 -21.65 10.94 5.38
N PHE A 349 -20.78 10.15 4.74
CA PHE A 349 -21.03 9.59 3.42
C PHE A 349 -21.43 8.11 3.49
N ALA A 350 -22.26 7.67 2.53
CA ALA A 350 -22.73 6.29 2.45
C ALA A 350 -21.59 5.36 1.99
N VAL A 351 -20.97 4.69 2.96
CA VAL A 351 -20.03 3.59 2.74
C VAL A 351 -20.72 2.33 3.25
N LEU A 352 -20.85 1.32 2.41
CA LEU A 352 -21.46 0.04 2.72
C LEU A 352 -20.43 -1.08 2.55
N LYS A 353 -20.63 -2.18 3.27
CA LYS A 353 -19.93 -3.44 3.03
C LYS A 353 -20.84 -4.33 2.20
N THR A 354 -20.28 -5.03 1.22
CA THR A 354 -21.02 -6.04 0.44
C THR A 354 -21.66 -7.08 1.37
N GLY A 355 -22.91 -7.46 1.08
CA GLY A 355 -23.56 -8.63 1.68
C GLY A 355 -23.29 -9.90 0.87
N VAL A 356 -22.73 -9.78 -0.33
CA VAL A 356 -22.45 -10.89 -1.23
C VAL A 356 -21.22 -11.67 -0.75
N LYS A 357 -21.38 -12.97 -0.49
CA LYS A 357 -20.26 -13.88 -0.24
C LYS A 357 -19.58 -14.24 -1.57
N THR A 358 -18.33 -13.81 -1.75
CA THR A 358 -17.60 -14.01 -3.01
C THR A 358 -16.68 -15.23 -3.03
N ASN A 359 -16.58 -15.99 -1.94
CA ASN A 359 -15.76 -17.21 -1.89
C ASN A 359 -16.27 -18.28 -2.89
N PRO A 360 -15.49 -18.64 -3.93
CA PRO A 360 -15.89 -19.69 -4.87
C PRO A 360 -15.53 -21.10 -4.37
N VAL A 361 -14.76 -21.22 -3.28
CA VAL A 361 -14.25 -22.49 -2.76
C VAL A 361 -15.21 -23.06 -1.72
N HIS A 362 -15.57 -24.33 -1.89
CA HIS A 362 -16.41 -25.08 -0.97
C HIS A 362 -15.65 -26.28 -0.41
N TYR A 363 -15.74 -26.48 0.90
CA TYR A 363 -15.11 -27.61 1.59
C TYR A 363 -16.14 -28.71 1.87
N PHE A 364 -15.75 -29.96 1.61
CA PHE A 364 -16.45 -31.15 2.11
C PHE A 364 -15.70 -31.62 3.36
N LEU A 365 -16.40 -31.74 4.50
CA LEU A 365 -15.82 -31.99 5.82
C LEU A 365 -16.07 -33.40 6.32
#